data_AF-A0A8S9ZI46-F1
#
_entry.id   AF-A0A8S9ZI46-F1
#
_cell.length_a   1.000
_cell.length_b   1.000
_cell.length_c   1.000
_cell.angle_alpha   90.00
_cell.angle_beta   90.00
_cell.angle_gamma   90.00
#
_symmetry.space_group_name_H-M   'P 1'
#
loop_
_entity.id
_entity.type
_entity.pdbx_description
1 polymer ?
#
loop_
_entity_poly.entity_id
_entity_poly.type
_entity_poly.pdbx_seq_one_letter_code
_entity_poly.pdbx_strand_id
1 'polypeptide(L)'
;VRSEGFGSKLLDNPQQIFDIVRHCRRRISDPEFSAEFAGISHIAVHGRTVEQRNELPDYSSIKIIKNSLNIPVFANGNCKTRLEALKIAKLTNADGIMSANGLLENPAFFAGYIKTPKECVIDWLKLEKEENIPFELFHQILVFMLRSSLVKEKRNIFNSLKS
;
A
#
# COMPACT_ATOMS: atom_id res chain seq x y z
N VAL A 1 -17.66 2.00 6.41
CA VAL A 1 -16.44 1.23 6.77
C VAL A 1 -16.18 1.16 8.28
N ARG A 2 -15.59 2.17 8.97
CA ARG A 2 -15.33 2.09 10.43
C ARG A 2 -16.62 2.03 11.27
N SER A 3 -17.63 2.82 10.91
CA SER A 3 -18.96 2.86 11.56
C SER A 3 -19.72 1.52 11.44
N GLU A 4 -19.36 0.71 10.47
CA GLU A 4 -19.94 -0.61 10.21
C GLU A 4 -19.10 -1.75 10.83
N GLY A 5 -18.04 -1.42 11.57
CA GLY A 5 -17.18 -2.40 12.25
C GLY A 5 -15.99 -2.92 11.44
N PHE A 6 -15.74 -2.40 10.23
CA PHE A 6 -14.67 -2.88 9.34
C PHE A 6 -13.35 -2.09 9.46
N GLY A 7 -12.27 -2.68 8.94
CA GLY A 7 -10.95 -2.06 8.87
C GLY A 7 -10.27 -2.00 10.23
N SER A 8 -9.65 -0.86 10.58
CA SER A 8 -8.96 -0.68 11.86
C SER A 8 -9.87 -0.80 13.08
N LYS A 9 -11.20 -0.70 12.94
CA LYS A 9 -12.15 -0.92 14.03
C LYS A 9 -12.10 -2.37 14.54
N LEU A 10 -11.71 -3.32 13.69
CA LEU A 10 -11.52 -4.72 14.10
C LEU A 10 -10.41 -4.88 15.14
N LEU A 11 -9.45 -3.94 15.20
CA LEU A 11 -8.37 -3.98 16.20
C LEU A 11 -8.91 -3.77 17.63
N ASP A 12 -10.09 -3.16 17.77
CA ASP A 12 -10.76 -3.00 19.06
C ASP A 12 -11.34 -4.33 19.57
N ASN A 13 -11.46 -5.35 18.70
CA ASN A 13 -11.95 -6.70 19.05
C ASN A 13 -11.07 -7.81 18.43
N PRO A 14 -9.94 -8.14 19.06
CA PRO A 14 -9.00 -9.15 18.57
C PRO A 14 -9.62 -10.54 18.35
N GLN A 15 -10.64 -10.90 19.14
CA GLN A 15 -11.35 -12.19 18.99
C GLN A 15 -12.09 -12.27 17.65
N GLN A 16 -12.70 -11.18 17.20
CA GLN A 16 -13.37 -11.12 15.90
C GLN A 16 -12.36 -11.25 14.74
N ILE A 17 -11.16 -10.68 14.87
CA ILE A 17 -10.08 -10.89 13.88
C ILE A 17 -9.71 -12.36 13.84
N PHE A 18 -9.49 -12.98 15.00
CA PHE A 18 -9.18 -14.41 15.09
C PHE A 18 -10.25 -15.27 14.41
N ASP A 19 -11.53 -15.01 14.68
CA ASP A 19 -12.64 -15.78 14.11
C ASP A 19 -12.76 -15.60 12.59
N ILE A 20 -12.56 -14.38 12.07
CA ILE A 20 -12.53 -14.10 10.62
C ILE A 20 -11.41 -14.91 9.97
N VAL A 21 -10.19 -14.85 10.51
CA VAL A 21 -9.04 -15.57 9.96
C VAL A 21 -9.26 -17.09 10.04
N ARG A 22 -9.77 -17.59 11.17
CA ARG A 22 -10.12 -19.01 11.36
C ARG A 22 -11.21 -19.49 10.39
N HIS A 23 -12.21 -18.68 10.09
CA HIS A 23 -13.27 -19.06 9.16
C HIS A 23 -12.79 -19.07 7.71
N CYS A 24 -11.95 -18.10 7.32
CA CYS A 24 -11.28 -18.10 6.02
C CYS A 24 -10.37 -19.33 5.86
N ARG A 25 -9.67 -19.74 6.93
CA ARG A 25 -8.89 -20.98 6.96
C ARG A 25 -9.72 -22.19 6.60
N ARG A 26 -10.86 -22.45 7.24
CA ARG A 26 -11.63 -23.71 7.06
C ARG A 26 -12.00 -24.04 5.59
N ARG A 27 -11.82 -23.09 4.67
CA ARG A 27 -12.00 -23.24 3.21
C ARG A 27 -10.72 -23.62 2.44
N ILE A 28 -9.58 -23.78 3.12
CA ILE A 28 -8.26 -24.14 2.57
C ILE A 28 -7.92 -25.55 3.04
N SER A 29 -7.53 -26.44 2.12
CA SER A 29 -7.31 -27.88 2.35
C SER A 29 -5.92 -28.26 2.88
N ASP A 30 -4.93 -27.36 2.79
CA ASP A 30 -3.53 -27.62 3.15
C ASP A 30 -3.28 -27.56 4.67
N PRO A 31 -2.96 -28.65 5.38
CA PRO A 31 -2.99 -28.77 6.85
C PRO A 31 -1.95 -27.98 7.66
N GLU A 32 -0.88 -27.42 7.10
CA GLU A 32 0.20 -26.75 7.87
C GLU A 32 -0.08 -25.28 8.28
N PHE A 33 -1.33 -24.86 8.32
CA PHE A 33 -1.68 -23.44 8.27
C PHE A 33 -2.03 -22.80 9.61
N SER A 34 -1.47 -21.60 9.79
CA SER A 34 -1.27 -20.92 11.06
C SER A 34 -1.06 -19.40 10.75
N ALA A 35 -1.57 -18.43 11.54
CA ALA A 35 -1.58 -16.94 11.41
C ALA A 35 -0.41 -16.12 11.94
N GLU A 36 0.57 -16.61 12.67
CA GLU A 36 1.10 -17.95 12.70
C GLU A 36 0.30 -18.97 13.55
N PHE A 37 -0.93 -18.70 14.05
CA PHE A 37 -1.95 -19.74 14.39
C PHE A 37 -3.38 -19.81 13.74
N ALA A 38 -3.84 -18.85 12.91
CA ALA A 38 -5.07 -18.89 12.10
C ALA A 38 -4.94 -18.90 10.54
N GLY A 39 -3.79 -18.58 9.95
CA GLY A 39 -3.47 -18.82 8.55
C GLY A 39 -2.60 -17.87 7.75
N ILE A 40 -2.52 -16.62 8.15
CA ILE A 40 -1.99 -15.59 7.26
C ILE A 40 -0.55 -15.89 6.86
N SER A 41 -0.31 -15.90 5.54
CA SER A 41 1.02 -16.18 4.99
C SER A 41 1.99 -15.03 5.27
N HIS A 42 1.47 -13.81 5.37
CA HIS A 42 2.21 -12.56 5.56
C HIS A 42 1.30 -11.51 6.23
N ILE A 43 1.91 -10.51 6.88
CA ILE A 43 1.18 -9.34 7.39
C ILE A 43 1.83 -8.05 6.89
N ALA A 44 1.03 -7.06 6.54
CA ALA A 44 1.49 -5.70 6.29
C ALA A 44 1.15 -4.81 7.49
N VAL A 45 2.15 -4.14 8.03
CA VAL A 45 1.99 -3.27 9.21
C VAL A 45 2.20 -1.82 8.78
N HIS A 46 1.14 -1.03 8.89
CA HIS A 46 1.22 0.41 8.71
C HIS A 46 1.66 1.06 10.03
N GLY A 47 2.78 1.77 10.01
CA GLY A 47 3.38 2.36 11.23
C GLY A 47 2.64 3.57 11.81
N ARG A 48 1.33 3.70 11.58
CA ARG A 48 0.52 4.80 12.14
C ARG A 48 -0.81 4.25 12.58
N THR A 49 -1.32 4.75 13.69
CA THR A 49 -2.71 4.54 14.08
C THR A 49 -3.64 5.36 13.18
N VAL A 50 -4.94 5.18 13.37
CA VAL A 50 -5.97 5.86 12.56
C VAL A 50 -6.01 7.36 12.84
N GLU A 51 -5.68 7.74 14.07
CA GLU A 51 -5.67 9.10 14.59
C GLU A 51 -4.47 9.89 14.01
N GLN A 52 -3.39 9.17 13.66
CA GLN A 52 -2.11 9.71 13.17
C GLN A 52 -2.07 9.93 11.65
N ARG A 53 -3.14 10.48 11.05
CA ARG A 53 -3.28 10.57 9.57
C ARG A 53 -2.14 11.29 8.85
N ASN A 54 -1.56 12.30 9.50
CA ASN A 54 -0.53 13.18 8.92
C ASN A 54 0.82 13.06 9.62
N GLU A 55 0.96 12.15 10.58
CA GLU A 55 2.21 11.94 11.29
C GLU A 55 3.16 11.05 10.49
N LEU A 56 4.43 11.07 10.87
CA LEU A 56 5.42 10.13 10.34
C LEU A 56 5.15 8.73 10.89
N PRO A 57 5.36 7.66 10.10
CA PRO A 57 5.24 6.30 10.61
C PRO A 57 6.26 5.99 11.70
N ASP A 58 5.81 5.33 12.75
CA ASP A 58 6.63 4.73 13.78
C ASP A 58 7.20 3.39 13.30
N TYR A 59 8.43 3.45 12.78
CA TYR A 59 9.19 2.28 12.37
C TYR A 59 9.68 1.43 13.55
N SER A 60 9.75 1.98 14.76
CA SER A 60 10.18 1.23 15.95
C SER A 60 9.11 0.20 16.36
N SER A 61 7.83 0.59 16.32
CA SER A 61 6.70 -0.32 16.51
C SER A 61 6.69 -1.44 15.47
N ILE A 62 6.95 -1.13 14.20
CA ILE A 62 7.05 -2.17 13.14
C ILE A 62 8.19 -3.15 13.44
N LYS A 63 9.35 -2.66 13.91
CA LYS A 63 10.49 -3.53 14.31
C LYS A 63 10.12 -4.48 15.45
N ILE A 64 9.43 -3.97 16.47
CA ILE A 64 8.96 -4.78 17.60
C ILE A 64 8.03 -5.89 17.09
N ILE A 65 7.08 -5.54 16.23
CA ILE A 65 6.14 -6.51 15.64
C ILE A 65 6.91 -7.56 14.82
N LYS A 66 7.81 -7.14 13.94
CA LYS A 66 8.61 -8.06 13.12
C LYS A 66 9.43 -9.04 13.98
N ASN A 67 10.00 -8.58 15.08
CA ASN A 67 10.76 -9.45 15.98
C ASN A 67 9.88 -10.40 16.80
N SER A 68 8.57 -10.12 16.91
CA SER A 68 7.62 -10.95 17.66
C SER A 68 6.92 -12.03 16.83
N LEU A 69 7.14 -12.05 15.51
CA LEU A 69 6.45 -12.94 14.56
C LEU A 69 7.45 -13.75 13.74
N ASN A 70 7.14 -15.03 13.47
CA ASN A 70 7.96 -15.84 12.54
C ASN A 70 7.43 -15.83 11.09
N ILE A 71 6.25 -15.27 10.84
CA ILE A 71 5.77 -15.00 9.47
C ILE A 71 6.41 -13.73 8.90
N PRO A 72 6.46 -13.55 7.57
CA PRO A 72 7.07 -12.36 7.02
C PRO A 72 6.16 -11.14 7.16
N VAL A 73 6.78 -10.02 7.48
CA VAL A 73 6.17 -8.74 7.80
C VAL A 73 6.58 -7.71 6.75
N PHE A 74 5.60 -7.05 6.14
CA PHE A 74 5.80 -5.94 5.23
C PHE A 74 5.62 -4.62 5.97
N ALA A 75 6.67 -3.80 6.01
CA ALA A 75 6.57 -2.45 6.56
C ALA A 75 5.83 -1.54 5.57
N ASN A 76 4.81 -0.84 6.05
CA ASN A 76 4.05 0.14 5.29
C ASN A 76 4.08 1.51 5.97
N GLY A 77 4.26 2.55 5.17
CA GLY A 77 4.13 3.94 5.61
C GLY A 77 5.18 4.83 4.96
N ASN A 78 4.71 5.92 4.34
CA ASN A 78 5.53 7.02 3.84
C ASN A 78 6.79 6.64 3.02
N CYS A 79 6.75 5.53 2.27
CA CYS A 79 7.83 5.11 1.37
C CYS A 79 7.56 5.61 -0.06
N LYS A 80 8.43 6.46 -0.62
CA LYS A 80 8.23 7.09 -1.94
C LYS A 80 9.36 6.84 -2.93
N THR A 81 10.46 6.26 -2.47
CA THR A 81 11.63 5.96 -3.31
C THR A 81 12.23 4.60 -2.94
N ARG A 82 12.99 4.01 -3.88
CA ARG A 82 13.73 2.77 -3.62
C ARG A 82 14.72 2.91 -2.46
N LEU A 83 15.37 4.07 -2.35
CA LEU A 83 16.33 4.33 -1.27
C LEU A 83 15.63 4.38 0.09
N GLU A 84 14.47 5.03 0.18
CA GLU A 84 13.66 5.01 1.40
C GLU A 84 13.17 3.61 1.73
N ALA A 85 12.75 2.81 0.74
CA ALA A 85 12.36 1.41 0.95
C ALA A 85 13.50 0.62 1.62
N LEU A 86 14.72 0.72 1.10
CA LEU A 86 15.91 0.05 1.66
C LEU A 86 16.24 0.56 3.08
N LYS A 87 16.10 1.86 3.32
CA LYS A 87 16.30 2.45 4.66
C LYS A 87 15.28 1.92 5.65
N ILE A 88 13.99 1.93 5.29
CA ILE A 88 12.91 1.42 6.15
C ILE A 88 13.15 -0.06 6.45
N ALA A 89 13.45 -0.88 5.43
CA ALA A 89 13.73 -2.30 5.62
C ALA A 89 14.88 -2.52 6.61
N LYS A 90 15.97 -1.76 6.49
CA LYS A 90 17.10 -1.84 7.43
C LYS A 90 16.73 -1.42 8.85
N LEU A 91 15.89 -0.39 9.01
CA LEU A 91 15.47 0.12 10.31
C LEU A 91 14.53 -0.86 11.02
N THR A 92 13.57 -1.43 10.29
CA THR A 92 12.51 -2.28 10.82
C THR A 92 12.87 -3.77 10.86
N ASN A 93 13.91 -4.18 10.12
CA ASN A 93 14.21 -5.59 9.84
C ASN A 93 13.06 -6.34 9.13
N ALA A 94 12.14 -5.61 8.48
CA ALA A 94 10.99 -6.18 7.78
C ALA A 94 11.43 -6.96 6.53
N ASP A 95 10.68 -8.02 6.20
CA ASP A 95 10.97 -8.90 5.05
C ASP A 95 10.56 -8.28 3.72
N GLY A 96 9.70 -7.25 3.76
CA GLY A 96 9.27 -6.53 2.59
C GLY A 96 8.81 -5.11 2.91
N ILE A 97 8.63 -4.31 1.85
CA ILE A 97 8.11 -2.95 1.92
C ILE A 97 6.85 -2.86 1.07
N MET A 98 5.82 -2.23 1.62
CA MET A 98 4.61 -1.89 0.91
C MET A 98 4.48 -0.36 0.83
N SER A 99 4.12 0.15 -0.35
CA SER A 99 3.83 1.56 -0.57
C SER A 99 2.48 1.73 -1.27
N ALA A 100 1.81 2.84 -0.98
CA ALA A 100 0.56 3.23 -1.63
C ALA A 100 0.77 4.57 -2.36
N ASN A 101 0.78 5.68 -1.64
CA ASN A 101 0.89 7.03 -2.25
C ASN A 101 2.16 7.22 -3.09
N GLY A 102 3.29 6.60 -2.70
CA GLY A 102 4.52 6.67 -3.49
C GLY A 102 4.36 6.04 -4.87
N LEU A 103 3.63 4.93 -4.98
CA LEU A 103 3.37 4.25 -6.25
C LEU A 103 2.38 5.00 -7.13
N LEU A 104 1.42 5.73 -6.53
CA LEU A 104 0.55 6.61 -7.30
C LEU A 104 1.36 7.71 -7.99
N GLU A 105 2.32 8.32 -7.29
CA GLU A 105 3.16 9.40 -7.82
C GLU A 105 4.24 8.89 -8.78
N ASN A 106 4.78 7.69 -8.56
CA ASN A 106 5.78 7.04 -9.40
C ASN A 106 5.66 5.51 -9.34
N PRO A 107 4.91 4.88 -10.26
CA PRO A 107 4.72 3.43 -10.29
C PRO A 107 6.02 2.63 -10.43
N ALA A 108 7.06 3.24 -11.01
CA ALA A 108 8.33 2.58 -11.29
C ALA A 108 9.39 2.81 -10.21
N PHE A 109 9.06 3.41 -9.06
CA PHE A 109 10.10 3.77 -8.10
C PHE A 109 10.87 2.55 -7.57
N PHE A 110 10.23 1.38 -7.44
CA PHE A 110 10.92 0.15 -7.00
C PHE A 110 11.97 -0.33 -8.01
N ALA A 111 11.79 -0.02 -9.30
CA ALA A 111 12.79 -0.25 -10.35
C ALA A 111 13.94 0.78 -10.32
N GLY A 112 13.93 1.73 -9.37
CA GLY A 112 15.00 2.71 -9.16
C GLY A 112 14.76 4.06 -9.85
N TYR A 113 13.63 4.25 -10.52
CA TYR A 113 13.30 5.51 -11.15
C TYR A 113 12.98 6.60 -10.11
N ILE A 114 13.50 7.80 -10.34
CA ILE A 114 13.26 8.97 -9.47
C ILE A 114 11.90 9.63 -9.76
N LYS A 115 11.42 9.50 -10.99
CA LYS A 115 10.12 10.00 -11.47
C LYS A 115 9.46 8.97 -12.38
N THR A 116 8.16 9.12 -12.61
CA THR A 116 7.42 8.27 -13.55
C THR A 116 8.07 8.30 -14.94
N PRO A 117 8.51 7.14 -15.47
CA PRO A 117 8.97 7.01 -16.84
C PRO A 117 7.85 7.30 -17.84
N LYS A 118 8.21 7.75 -19.05
CA LYS A 118 7.23 8.03 -20.11
C LYS A 118 6.52 6.73 -20.52
N GLU A 119 7.24 5.63 -20.51
CA GLU A 119 6.79 4.29 -20.82
C GLU A 119 5.64 3.88 -19.90
N CYS A 120 5.74 4.13 -18.58
CA CYS A 120 4.65 3.86 -17.65
C CYS A 120 3.39 4.66 -17.98
N VAL A 121 3.53 5.93 -18.39
CA VAL A 121 2.39 6.75 -18.82
C VAL A 121 1.76 6.16 -20.08
N ILE A 122 2.59 5.82 -21.08
CA ILE A 122 2.13 5.21 -22.34
C ILE A 122 1.38 3.90 -22.07
N ASP A 123 1.89 3.05 -21.18
CA ASP A 123 1.26 1.77 -20.87
C ASP A 123 -0.08 1.97 -20.14
N TRP A 124 -0.18 2.97 -19.26
CA TRP A 124 -1.47 3.34 -18.66
C TRP A 124 -2.49 3.85 -19.69
N LEU A 125 -2.05 4.64 -20.68
CA LEU A 125 -2.91 5.08 -21.79
C LEU A 125 -3.41 3.92 -22.66
N LYS A 126 -2.64 2.83 -22.78
CA LYS A 126 -3.08 1.64 -23.52
C LYS A 126 -4.10 0.83 -22.73
N LEU A 127 -3.86 0.64 -21.43
CA LEU A 127 -4.76 -0.11 -20.55
C LEU A 127 -6.17 0.49 -20.49
N GLU A 128 -6.30 1.81 -20.55
CA GLU A 128 -7.63 2.45 -20.61
C GLU A 128 -8.47 1.98 -21.80
N LYS A 129 -7.83 1.82 -22.97
CA LYS A 129 -8.50 1.33 -24.19
C LYS A 129 -8.83 -0.15 -24.13
N GLU A 130 -8.03 -0.94 -23.43
CA GLU A 130 -8.18 -2.39 -23.34
C GLU A 130 -9.22 -2.80 -22.30
N GLU A 131 -9.28 -2.11 -21.17
CA GLU A 131 -10.04 -2.51 -19.98
C GLU A 131 -11.31 -1.67 -19.73
N ASN A 132 -11.67 -0.73 -20.63
CA ASN A 132 -12.83 0.15 -20.51
C ASN A 132 -12.91 0.86 -19.14
N ILE A 133 -11.77 1.41 -18.71
CA ILE A 133 -11.62 2.05 -17.40
C ILE A 133 -12.41 3.37 -17.39
N PRO A 134 -13.27 3.64 -16.39
CA PRO A 134 -13.95 4.93 -16.28
C PRO A 134 -12.97 6.09 -16.28
N PHE A 135 -13.29 7.13 -17.04
CA PHE A 135 -12.41 8.29 -17.24
C PHE A 135 -11.93 8.88 -15.92
N GLU A 136 -12.78 8.97 -14.89
CA GLU A 136 -12.42 9.56 -13.61
C GLU A 136 -11.29 8.80 -12.92
N LEU A 137 -11.35 7.46 -12.92
CA LEU A 137 -10.32 6.61 -12.31
C LEU A 137 -9.03 6.67 -13.14
N PHE A 138 -9.17 6.55 -14.46
CA PHE A 138 -8.06 6.68 -15.38
C PHE A 138 -7.30 8.01 -15.22
N HIS A 139 -8.05 9.11 -15.25
CA HIS A 139 -7.53 10.45 -15.16
C HIS A 139 -6.92 10.72 -13.78
N GLN A 140 -7.56 10.24 -12.70
CA GLN A 140 -7.03 10.39 -11.34
C GLN A 140 -5.62 9.78 -11.19
N ILE A 141 -5.38 8.59 -11.76
CA ILE A 141 -4.05 7.97 -11.74
C ILE A 141 -3.03 8.79 -12.55
N LEU A 142 -3.42 9.28 -13.73
CA LEU A 142 -2.55 10.17 -14.52
C LEU A 142 -2.19 11.46 -13.77
N VAL A 143 -3.13 12.05 -13.04
CA VAL A 143 -2.90 13.24 -12.21
C VAL A 143 -1.80 12.99 -11.18
N PHE A 144 -1.78 11.81 -10.54
CA PHE A 144 -0.71 11.45 -9.61
C PHE A 144 0.62 11.23 -10.35
N MET A 145 0.63 10.43 -11.41
CA MET A 145 1.82 10.10 -12.19
C MET A 145 2.53 11.34 -12.77
N LEU A 146 1.76 12.35 -13.17
CA LEU A 146 2.26 13.58 -13.81
C LEU A 146 2.46 14.74 -12.83
N ARG A 147 2.17 14.54 -11.53
CA ARG A 147 2.19 15.60 -10.52
C ARG A 147 3.51 16.36 -10.47
N SER A 148 4.64 15.64 -10.51
CA SER A 148 5.99 16.23 -10.48
C SER A 148 6.49 16.66 -11.86
N SER A 149 5.83 16.25 -12.94
CA SER A 149 6.26 16.50 -14.33
C SER A 149 5.63 17.75 -14.94
N LEU A 150 4.45 18.17 -14.46
CA LEU A 150 3.75 19.36 -14.94
C LEU A 150 4.01 20.57 -14.04
N VAL A 151 4.26 21.73 -14.66
CA VAL A 151 4.23 23.03 -13.97
C VAL A 151 2.81 23.35 -13.47
N LYS A 152 2.70 24.15 -12.41
CA LYS A 152 1.44 24.39 -11.68
C LYS A 152 0.26 24.77 -12.58
N GLU A 153 0.47 25.68 -13.53
CA GLU A 153 -0.57 26.13 -14.46
C GLU A 153 -1.09 24.99 -15.35
N LYS A 154 -0.18 24.29 -16.04
CA LYS A 154 -0.53 23.12 -16.87
C LYS A 154 -1.18 22.01 -16.05
N ARG A 155 -0.75 21.81 -14.81
CA ARG A 155 -1.33 20.83 -13.89
C ARG A 155 -2.77 21.18 -13.54
N ASN A 156 -3.07 22.45 -13.28
CA ASN A 156 -4.44 22.87 -12.97
C ASN A 156 -5.39 22.63 -14.16
N ILE A 157 -4.92 22.95 -15.37
CA ILE A 157 -5.69 22.68 -16.60
C ILE A 157 -5.88 21.17 -16.76
N PHE A 158 -4.80 20.40 -16.67
CA PHE A 158 -4.84 18.94 -16.83
C PHE A 158 -5.80 18.29 -15.83
N ASN A 159 -5.70 18.62 -14.54
CA ASN A 159 -6.55 18.08 -13.48
C ASN A 159 -8.04 18.46 -13.62
N SER A 160 -8.37 19.45 -14.46
CA SER A 160 -9.73 19.94 -14.66
C SER A 160 -10.48 19.24 -15.80
N LEU A 161 -9.78 18.40 -16.58
CA LEU A 161 -10.36 17.66 -17.70
C LEU A 161 -11.51 16.75 -17.23
N LYS A 162 -12.51 16.59 -18.10
CA LYS A 162 -13.75 15.85 -17.84
C LYS A 162 -14.01 14.69 -18.80
N SER A 163 -13.18 14.58 -19.84
CA SER A 163 -13.20 13.58 -20.90
C SER A 163 -11.87 13.59 -21.62
#